data_AF-A0A920EU98-F1
#
_entry.id   AF-A0A920EU98-F1
#
_cell.length_a   1.000
_cell.length_b   1.000
_cell.length_c   1.000
_cell.angle_alpha   90.00
_cell.angle_beta   90.00
_cell.angle_gamma   90.00
#
_symmetry.space_group_name_H-M   'P 1'
#
loop_
_entity.id
_entity.type
_entity.pdbx_description
1 polymer ?
#
loop_
_entity_poly.entity_id
_entity_poly.type
_entity_poly.pdbx_seq_one_letter_code
_entity_poly.pdbx_strand_id
1 'polypeptide(L)'
;MTGSGTLTFSTNNTYTGDTTIAAGTLTVSGTLADTTDVINSGTYDVDATDTIQSLSGSGGVELANGITLTSGDSGNDTVSGVISGAGSIAKAGSGTLTFSANNTYTGDTTISAGTLTVSGTLADTTDVINSGTYDVDATDTIQSLSGSGGVQLANGITLTSGDAGNDTVSGVISGSGSFTKAGSGTLTFSANNTYTGDTTISAGTLKLTGTLADTTDVINSGTYDVDATDTIQSLSGSGAVELASGITLTAGDSGNDTVSGIISGAGSFTKAGSGTLTFSTNNTYTGDTTIAAGTLTVSGTLADTTDVINSGVYDVDATDTIQSLSGSGAVELASGITLTTGDSGDDTVSGVISGAGALTKVGSGTLTLSGSNTYLGSTTLAAGIISISSSDNLGATPGTVDADNIIFNGGTLNTTGTFALGTNKGISLTGNGTLNTDSSTTLTYGGIISGSSNLTKSGAGTLLLTGSNTYTGSTTITAGTISISSSDNLGATPGSADADNLIFNGGTLNSSANFTLETNKGITLTGDGTVNTDSSTTLTYGGVITGSENLIKTGTGTFVLSGINTYTGNTTISAGTLTVSGTLSDSTDVINSGTMT
;
A
#
# COMPACT_ATOMS: atom_id res chain seq x y z
N MET A 1 -58.54 -29.53 -23.91
CA MET A 1 -59.70 -29.00 -23.15
C MET A 1 -60.12 -27.65 -23.75
N THR A 2 -61.41 -27.40 -24.01
CA THR A 2 -61.88 -26.14 -24.65
C THR A 2 -62.97 -25.39 -23.87
N GLY A 3 -63.46 -25.94 -22.75
CA GLY A 3 -64.48 -25.32 -21.90
C GLY A 3 -63.89 -24.71 -20.63
N SER A 4 -64.60 -23.76 -20.00
CA SER A 4 -64.15 -23.04 -18.79
C SER A 4 -64.25 -23.84 -17.48
N GLY A 5 -64.46 -25.16 -17.54
CA GLY A 5 -64.61 -26.00 -16.36
C GLY A 5 -63.28 -26.47 -15.79
N THR A 6 -63.32 -27.47 -14.91
CA THR A 6 -62.14 -28.19 -14.42
C THR A 6 -62.17 -29.62 -14.96
N LEU A 7 -61.04 -30.09 -15.50
CA LEU A 7 -60.79 -31.50 -15.83
C LEU A 7 -59.70 -32.00 -14.90
N THR A 8 -59.90 -33.17 -14.29
CA THR A 8 -58.92 -33.75 -13.35
C THR A 8 -58.40 -35.08 -13.87
N PHE A 9 -57.09 -35.23 -13.95
CA PHE A 9 -56.40 -36.51 -14.10
C PHE A 9 -55.86 -36.96 -12.75
N SER A 10 -56.55 -37.93 -12.14
CA SER A 10 -56.27 -38.42 -10.78
C SER A 10 -55.36 -39.65 -10.71
N THR A 11 -54.95 -40.18 -11.86
CA THR A 11 -54.03 -41.33 -11.98
C THR A 11 -53.04 -41.04 -13.10
N ASN A 12 -51.93 -41.80 -13.16
CA ASN A 12 -50.97 -41.71 -14.24
C ASN A 12 -51.67 -41.86 -15.60
N ASN A 13 -51.52 -40.85 -16.45
CA ASN A 13 -52.07 -40.81 -17.78
C ASN A 13 -51.04 -41.35 -18.76
N THR A 14 -51.45 -42.29 -19.62
CA THR A 14 -50.57 -42.94 -20.61
C THR A 14 -50.72 -42.34 -22.00
N TYR A 15 -51.50 -41.27 -22.15
CA TYR A 15 -51.66 -40.55 -23.40
C TYR A 15 -50.35 -39.87 -23.78
N THR A 16 -49.77 -40.25 -24.92
CA THR A 16 -48.45 -39.79 -25.39
C THR A 16 -48.51 -38.64 -26.39
N GLY A 17 -49.71 -38.13 -26.70
CA GLY A 17 -49.85 -36.99 -27.60
C GLY A 17 -49.84 -35.66 -26.85
N ASP A 18 -49.92 -34.57 -27.60
CA ASP A 18 -49.95 -33.22 -27.06
C ASP A 18 -51.20 -32.99 -26.22
N THR A 19 -51.03 -32.36 -25.07
CA THR A 19 -52.10 -31.93 -24.17
C THR A 19 -52.32 -30.43 -24.32
N THR A 20 -53.35 -30.04 -25.07
CA THR A 20 -53.74 -28.63 -25.22
C THR A 20 -54.82 -28.23 -24.21
N ILE A 21 -54.54 -27.23 -23.38
CA ILE A 21 -55.48 -26.60 -22.44
C ILE A 21 -55.91 -25.25 -23.02
N ALA A 22 -56.91 -25.22 -23.89
CA ALA A 22 -57.31 -23.98 -24.56
C ALA A 22 -58.08 -23.00 -23.65
N ALA A 23 -58.71 -23.49 -22.59
CA ALA A 23 -59.43 -22.74 -21.57
C ALA A 23 -59.73 -23.63 -20.35
N GLY A 24 -60.13 -23.04 -19.22
CA GLY A 24 -60.47 -23.76 -17.98
C GLY A 24 -59.24 -24.29 -17.24
N THR A 25 -59.44 -25.18 -16.28
CA THR A 25 -58.37 -25.76 -15.44
C THR A 25 -58.17 -27.24 -15.74
N LEU A 26 -56.94 -27.66 -16.02
CA LEU A 26 -56.53 -29.06 -15.99
C LEU A 26 -55.76 -29.32 -14.69
N THR A 27 -56.35 -30.05 -13.76
CA THR A 27 -55.71 -30.51 -12.52
C THR A 27 -55.09 -31.90 -12.73
N VAL A 28 -53.81 -32.07 -12.44
CA VAL A 28 -53.08 -33.34 -12.53
C VAL A 28 -52.57 -33.74 -11.14
N SER A 29 -53.22 -34.73 -10.53
CA SER A 29 -52.84 -35.35 -9.25
C SER A 29 -52.22 -36.75 -9.41
N GLY A 30 -52.07 -37.21 -10.66
CA GLY A 30 -51.28 -38.38 -11.06
C GLY A 30 -49.99 -37.94 -11.77
N THR A 31 -49.83 -38.34 -13.02
CA THR A 31 -48.77 -37.84 -13.92
C THR A 31 -49.31 -37.75 -15.34
N LEU A 32 -48.72 -36.92 -16.19
CA LEU A 32 -48.80 -37.07 -17.63
C LEU A 32 -47.74 -38.09 -18.11
N ALA A 33 -47.68 -38.34 -19.42
CA ALA A 33 -46.58 -39.12 -19.99
C ALA A 33 -45.39 -38.20 -20.23
N ASP A 34 -44.18 -38.66 -19.98
CA ASP A 34 -42.93 -37.89 -20.16
C ASP A 34 -42.73 -37.36 -21.60
N THR A 35 -43.44 -37.95 -22.58
CA THR A 35 -43.42 -37.51 -23.99
C THR A 35 -44.47 -36.47 -24.33
N THR A 36 -45.24 -35.99 -23.35
CA THR A 36 -46.36 -35.07 -23.59
C THR A 36 -45.88 -33.63 -23.70
N ASP A 37 -46.21 -32.97 -24.80
CA ASP A 37 -46.16 -31.51 -24.93
C ASP A 37 -47.40 -30.88 -24.29
N VAL A 38 -47.22 -29.96 -23.35
CA VAL A 38 -48.33 -29.21 -22.72
C VAL A 38 -48.40 -27.80 -23.31
N ILE A 39 -49.46 -27.54 -24.07
CA ILE A 39 -49.75 -26.23 -24.67
C ILE A 39 -50.89 -25.58 -23.88
N ASN A 40 -50.56 -24.65 -22.99
CA ASN A 40 -51.46 -24.08 -22.00
C ASN A 40 -51.92 -22.65 -22.36
N SER A 41 -53.22 -22.46 -22.50
CA SER A 41 -53.90 -21.16 -22.57
C SER A 41 -54.95 -20.98 -21.46
N GLY A 42 -55.13 -21.97 -20.59
CA GLY A 42 -56.02 -21.95 -19.42
C GLY A 42 -55.23 -21.92 -18.11
N THR A 43 -55.56 -22.83 -17.19
CA THR A 43 -54.78 -23.11 -15.98
C THR A 43 -54.31 -24.55 -16.00
N TYR A 44 -53.02 -24.77 -15.82
CA TYR A 44 -52.43 -26.09 -15.60
C TYR A 44 -52.08 -26.22 -14.11
N ASP A 45 -52.86 -27.00 -13.39
CA ASP A 45 -52.78 -27.19 -11.94
C ASP A 45 -52.10 -28.54 -11.64
N VAL A 46 -50.90 -28.49 -11.06
CA VAL A 46 -50.00 -29.63 -10.89
C VAL A 46 -49.92 -29.99 -9.40
N ASP A 47 -50.66 -31.02 -9.04
CA ASP A 47 -50.83 -31.53 -7.66
C ASP A 47 -49.94 -32.74 -7.35
N ALA A 48 -49.17 -33.22 -8.32
CA ALA A 48 -48.26 -34.35 -8.18
C ALA A 48 -46.98 -34.14 -9.00
N THR A 49 -45.86 -34.70 -8.54
CA THR A 49 -44.57 -34.56 -9.23
C THR A 49 -44.67 -35.20 -10.60
N ASP A 50 -44.36 -34.42 -11.63
CA ASP A 50 -44.61 -34.78 -13.02
C ASP A 50 -43.42 -34.45 -13.91
N THR A 51 -43.28 -35.20 -15.00
CA THR A 51 -42.31 -34.94 -16.05
C THR A 51 -43.04 -34.89 -17.38
N ILE A 52 -42.81 -33.83 -18.14
CA ILE A 52 -43.40 -33.59 -19.45
C ILE A 52 -42.30 -33.25 -20.45
N GLN A 53 -42.59 -33.41 -21.75
CA GLN A 53 -41.63 -33.12 -22.81
C GLN A 53 -41.39 -31.62 -22.91
N SER A 54 -42.47 -30.84 -23.05
CA SER A 54 -42.40 -29.38 -23.16
C SER A 54 -43.59 -28.72 -22.45
N LEU A 55 -43.40 -27.44 -22.11
CA LEU A 55 -44.43 -26.59 -21.52
C LEU A 55 -44.41 -25.24 -22.22
N SER A 56 -45.51 -24.88 -22.88
CA SER A 56 -45.63 -23.61 -23.60
C SER A 56 -47.01 -22.99 -23.46
N GLY A 57 -47.11 -21.70 -23.79
CA GLY A 57 -48.38 -20.97 -23.92
C GLY A 57 -48.58 -19.88 -22.86
N SER A 58 -49.74 -19.21 -22.93
CA SER A 58 -50.06 -18.01 -22.14
C SER A 58 -50.88 -18.29 -20.88
N GLY A 59 -51.25 -19.54 -20.62
CA GLY A 59 -52.05 -19.94 -19.47
C GLY A 59 -51.25 -19.97 -18.17
N GLY A 60 -51.93 -19.80 -17.04
CA GLY A 60 -51.30 -19.90 -15.71
C GLY A 60 -50.92 -21.34 -15.38
N VAL A 61 -49.86 -21.52 -14.58
CA VAL A 61 -49.45 -22.81 -14.03
C VAL A 61 -49.46 -22.71 -12.51
N GLU A 62 -50.14 -23.62 -11.83
CA GLU A 62 -50.20 -23.68 -10.37
C GLU A 62 -49.48 -24.93 -9.89
N LEU A 63 -48.51 -24.77 -8.98
CA LEU A 63 -47.68 -25.85 -8.45
C LEU A 63 -47.99 -26.07 -6.97
N ALA A 64 -48.47 -27.26 -6.63
CA ALA A 64 -48.72 -27.63 -5.25
C ALA A 64 -47.43 -27.72 -4.41
N ASN A 65 -47.57 -27.55 -3.10
CA ASN A 65 -46.43 -27.55 -2.18
C ASN A 65 -45.67 -28.89 -2.19
N GLY A 66 -44.34 -28.84 -2.32
CA GLY A 66 -43.48 -30.03 -2.35
C GLY A 66 -43.56 -30.84 -3.64
N ILE A 67 -44.18 -30.29 -4.69
CA ILE A 67 -44.28 -30.89 -6.02
C ILE A 67 -43.25 -30.26 -6.96
N THR A 68 -42.62 -31.08 -7.81
CA THR A 68 -41.76 -30.59 -8.89
C THR A 68 -42.40 -30.89 -10.24
N LEU A 69 -42.48 -29.86 -11.10
CA LEU A 69 -42.79 -30.05 -12.52
C LEU A 69 -41.48 -30.00 -13.32
N THR A 70 -41.14 -31.12 -13.96
CA THR A 70 -39.98 -31.21 -14.86
C THR A 70 -40.43 -31.02 -16.30
N SER A 71 -39.82 -30.08 -17.02
CA SER A 71 -40.12 -29.80 -18.43
C SER A 71 -38.86 -29.48 -19.21
N GLY A 72 -38.81 -29.91 -20.47
CA GLY A 72 -37.90 -29.38 -21.48
C GLY A 72 -37.35 -30.45 -22.42
N ASP A 73 -37.22 -30.06 -23.67
CA ASP A 73 -36.86 -30.91 -24.79
C ASP A 73 -35.60 -30.34 -25.50
N SER A 74 -35.47 -30.56 -26.81
CA SER A 74 -34.42 -29.94 -27.63
C SER A 74 -34.84 -28.64 -28.32
N GLY A 75 -36.11 -28.25 -28.19
CA GLY A 75 -36.74 -27.09 -28.83
C GLY A 75 -36.71 -25.84 -27.96
N ASN A 76 -37.46 -24.83 -28.40
CA ASN A 76 -37.61 -23.58 -27.68
C ASN A 76 -39.08 -23.41 -27.28
N ASP A 77 -39.31 -23.34 -25.98
CA ASP A 77 -40.64 -23.23 -25.39
C ASP A 77 -40.77 -21.91 -24.62
N THR A 78 -41.93 -21.27 -24.71
CA THR A 78 -42.22 -20.04 -23.96
C THR A 78 -43.47 -20.21 -23.11
N VAL A 79 -43.32 -19.98 -21.81
CA VAL A 79 -44.41 -19.83 -20.86
C VAL A 79 -44.62 -18.34 -20.59
N SER A 80 -45.74 -17.82 -21.09
CA SER A 80 -46.12 -16.41 -20.95
C SER A 80 -47.16 -16.16 -19.87
N GLY A 81 -47.75 -17.22 -19.30
CA GLY A 81 -48.58 -17.10 -18.10
C GLY A 81 -47.74 -17.14 -16.82
N VAL A 82 -48.34 -16.70 -15.71
CA VAL A 82 -47.71 -16.74 -14.39
C VAL A 82 -47.63 -18.20 -13.90
N ILE A 83 -46.46 -18.62 -13.45
CA ILE A 83 -46.28 -19.83 -12.64
C ILE A 83 -46.39 -19.42 -11.17
N SER A 84 -47.27 -20.05 -10.40
CA SER A 84 -47.54 -19.73 -8.99
C SER A 84 -47.58 -20.98 -8.11
N GLY A 85 -47.65 -20.80 -6.79
CA GLY A 85 -47.78 -21.89 -5.82
C GLY A 85 -46.52 -22.08 -4.98
N ALA A 86 -46.37 -23.26 -4.36
CA ALA A 86 -45.23 -23.55 -3.48
C ALA A 86 -44.36 -24.72 -3.98
N GLY A 87 -44.67 -25.24 -5.17
CA GLY A 87 -43.85 -26.25 -5.83
C GLY A 87 -42.66 -25.66 -6.59
N SER A 88 -41.85 -26.56 -7.13
CA SER A 88 -40.60 -26.32 -7.82
C SER A 88 -40.72 -26.57 -9.32
N ILE A 89 -39.82 -25.96 -10.08
CA ILE A 89 -39.63 -26.21 -11.52
C ILE A 89 -38.28 -26.88 -11.74
N ALA A 90 -38.24 -27.89 -12.62
CA ALA A 90 -36.99 -28.42 -13.16
C ALA A 90 -36.96 -28.27 -14.69
N LYS A 91 -36.01 -27.48 -15.19
CA LYS A 91 -35.71 -27.38 -16.62
C LYS A 91 -34.77 -28.50 -17.04
N ALA A 92 -35.23 -29.38 -17.93
CA ALA A 92 -34.48 -30.47 -18.55
C ALA A 92 -34.30 -30.25 -20.07
N GLY A 93 -33.60 -31.17 -20.74
CA GLY A 93 -33.38 -31.10 -22.19
C GLY A 93 -32.39 -30.02 -22.63
N SER A 94 -31.90 -30.11 -23.86
CA SER A 94 -30.87 -29.20 -24.40
C SER A 94 -31.42 -27.87 -24.91
N GLY A 95 -32.74 -27.74 -25.04
CA GLY A 95 -33.44 -26.58 -25.58
C GLY A 95 -33.53 -25.39 -24.62
N THR A 96 -34.27 -24.36 -25.05
CA THR A 96 -34.54 -23.15 -24.24
C THR A 96 -35.96 -23.19 -23.70
N LEU A 97 -36.13 -22.98 -22.39
CA LEU A 97 -37.43 -22.67 -21.79
C LEU A 97 -37.43 -21.20 -21.39
N THR A 98 -38.42 -20.44 -21.81
CA THR A 98 -38.52 -19.01 -21.53
C THR A 98 -39.68 -18.73 -20.59
N PHE A 99 -39.39 -18.08 -19.47
CA PHE A 99 -40.38 -17.50 -18.57
C PHE A 99 -40.49 -16.00 -18.82
N SER A 100 -41.62 -15.57 -19.41
CA SER A 100 -41.82 -14.17 -19.79
C SER A 100 -42.78 -13.39 -18.87
N ALA A 101 -43.39 -14.06 -17.89
CA ALA A 101 -44.22 -13.44 -16.86
C ALA A 101 -43.43 -13.28 -15.54
N ASN A 102 -43.95 -12.46 -14.64
CA ASN A 102 -43.45 -12.37 -13.27
C ASN A 102 -44.02 -13.56 -12.48
N ASN A 103 -43.18 -14.54 -12.20
CA ASN A 103 -43.59 -15.76 -11.53
C ASN A 103 -43.58 -15.59 -10.02
N THR A 104 -44.47 -16.32 -9.34
CA THR A 104 -44.70 -16.18 -7.89
C THR A 104 -44.60 -17.52 -7.14
N TYR A 105 -44.12 -18.57 -7.81
CA TYR A 105 -43.89 -19.84 -7.14
C TYR A 105 -42.70 -19.74 -6.18
N THR A 106 -42.83 -20.33 -4.99
CA THR A 106 -41.83 -20.17 -3.94
C THR A 106 -40.86 -21.35 -3.82
N GLY A 107 -41.07 -22.44 -4.55
CA GLY A 107 -40.13 -23.56 -4.58
C GLY A 107 -38.96 -23.32 -5.51
N ASP A 108 -37.98 -24.22 -5.45
CA ASP A 108 -36.72 -24.11 -6.17
C ASP A 108 -36.90 -24.16 -7.70
N THR A 109 -35.93 -23.57 -8.39
CA THR A 109 -35.73 -23.71 -9.84
C THR A 109 -34.44 -24.48 -10.10
N THR A 110 -34.56 -25.70 -10.62
CA THR A 110 -33.40 -26.50 -11.03
C THR A 110 -33.22 -26.44 -12.54
N ILE A 111 -32.08 -25.97 -13.02
CA ILE A 111 -31.71 -25.99 -14.45
C ILE A 111 -30.77 -27.16 -14.66
N SER A 112 -31.29 -28.31 -15.07
CA SER A 112 -30.51 -29.53 -15.24
C SER A 112 -29.71 -29.56 -16.54
N ALA A 113 -30.25 -28.95 -17.61
CA ALA A 113 -29.64 -28.86 -18.92
C ALA A 113 -30.28 -27.75 -19.78
N GLY A 114 -29.59 -27.38 -20.88
CA GLY A 114 -30.07 -26.37 -21.81
C GLY A 114 -30.15 -24.98 -21.17
N THR A 115 -31.02 -24.13 -21.69
CA THR A 115 -31.17 -22.73 -21.23
C THR A 115 -32.52 -22.53 -20.56
N LEU A 116 -32.53 -21.84 -19.41
CA LEU A 116 -33.71 -21.18 -18.88
C LEU A 116 -33.53 -19.67 -19.07
N THR A 117 -34.34 -19.07 -19.94
CA THR A 117 -34.38 -17.62 -20.14
C THR A 117 -35.49 -17.00 -19.30
N VAL A 118 -35.17 -16.02 -18.47
CA VAL A 118 -36.14 -15.28 -17.64
C VAL A 118 -36.20 -13.83 -18.11
N SER A 119 -37.27 -13.51 -18.85
CA SER A 119 -37.58 -12.15 -19.34
C SER A 119 -38.71 -11.47 -18.54
N GLY A 120 -39.27 -12.18 -17.55
CA GLY A 120 -40.10 -11.63 -16.47
C GLY A 120 -39.33 -11.61 -15.15
N THR A 121 -39.81 -12.30 -14.13
CA THR A 121 -39.06 -12.49 -12.87
C THR A 121 -39.32 -13.88 -12.28
N LEU A 122 -38.44 -14.34 -11.41
CA LEU A 122 -38.75 -15.39 -10.44
C LEU A 122 -39.29 -14.77 -9.14
N ALA A 123 -39.63 -15.60 -8.15
CA ALA A 123 -39.94 -15.10 -6.82
C ALA A 123 -38.64 -14.90 -6.02
N ASP A 124 -38.59 -13.86 -5.20
CA ASP A 124 -37.43 -13.55 -4.34
C ASP A 124 -37.05 -14.69 -3.37
N THR A 125 -37.95 -15.64 -3.13
CA THR A 125 -37.71 -16.82 -2.28
C THR A 125 -37.16 -18.03 -3.03
N THR A 126 -37.01 -17.95 -4.35
CA THR A 126 -36.61 -19.09 -5.19
C THR A 126 -35.11 -19.31 -5.12
N ASP A 127 -34.70 -20.53 -4.80
CA ASP A 127 -33.32 -21.00 -5.00
C ASP A 127 -33.12 -21.44 -6.46
N VAL A 128 -32.07 -20.94 -7.11
CA VAL A 128 -31.71 -21.35 -8.48
C VAL A 128 -30.49 -22.27 -8.45
N ILE A 129 -30.71 -23.55 -8.78
CA ILE A 129 -29.68 -24.59 -8.84
C ILE A 129 -29.36 -24.86 -10.31
N ASN A 130 -28.25 -24.31 -10.80
CA ASN A 130 -27.93 -24.25 -12.22
C ASN A 130 -26.81 -25.22 -12.62
N SER A 131 -27.12 -26.14 -13.54
CA SER A 131 -26.16 -27.00 -14.26
C SER A 131 -26.19 -26.79 -15.78
N GLY A 132 -27.08 -25.92 -16.28
CA GLY A 132 -27.21 -25.55 -17.69
C GLY A 132 -26.80 -24.10 -17.93
N THR A 133 -27.69 -23.30 -18.52
CA THR A 133 -27.54 -21.86 -18.68
C THR A 133 -28.75 -21.15 -18.04
N TYR A 134 -28.47 -20.23 -17.12
CA TYR A 134 -29.46 -19.30 -16.60
C TYR A 134 -29.28 -17.96 -17.31
N ASP A 135 -30.23 -17.62 -18.18
CA ASP A 135 -30.20 -16.43 -19.02
C ASP A 135 -31.18 -15.39 -18.47
N VAL A 136 -30.66 -14.30 -17.92
CA VAL A 136 -31.41 -13.29 -17.16
C VAL A 136 -31.58 -12.05 -18.03
N ASP A 137 -32.78 -11.92 -18.60
CA ASP A 137 -33.18 -10.88 -19.56
C ASP A 137 -34.00 -9.76 -18.93
N ALA A 138 -34.33 -9.88 -17.64
CA ALA A 138 -35.03 -8.87 -16.86
C ALA A 138 -34.46 -8.80 -15.44
N THR A 139 -34.47 -7.61 -14.83
CA THR A 139 -33.94 -7.41 -13.47
C THR A 139 -34.70 -8.29 -12.49
N ASP A 140 -33.97 -9.13 -11.77
CA ASP A 140 -34.54 -10.21 -10.96
C ASP A 140 -33.89 -10.26 -9.58
N THR A 141 -34.64 -10.76 -8.61
CA THR A 141 -34.16 -11.07 -7.26
C THR A 141 -34.53 -12.50 -6.94
N ILE A 142 -33.55 -13.27 -6.49
CA ILE A 142 -33.69 -14.68 -6.11
C ILE A 142 -33.07 -14.91 -4.74
N GLN A 143 -33.45 -16.00 -4.07
CA GLN A 143 -32.96 -16.31 -2.73
C GLN A 143 -31.47 -16.69 -2.78
N SER A 144 -31.14 -17.69 -3.60
CA SER A 144 -29.77 -18.16 -3.77
C SER A 144 -29.49 -18.56 -5.22
N LEU A 145 -28.21 -18.62 -5.57
CA LEU A 145 -27.73 -19.07 -6.87
C LEU A 145 -26.54 -20.00 -6.66
N SER A 146 -26.66 -21.23 -7.14
CA SER A 146 -25.61 -22.24 -7.00
C SER A 146 -25.49 -23.12 -8.24
N GLY A 147 -24.38 -23.86 -8.33
CA GLY A 147 -24.16 -24.90 -9.33
C GLY A 147 -23.07 -24.58 -10.35
N SER A 148 -22.95 -25.44 -11.36
CA SER A 148 -21.85 -25.43 -12.34
C SER A 148 -22.21 -24.83 -13.71
N GLY A 149 -23.49 -24.52 -13.92
CA GLY A 149 -23.98 -23.94 -15.16
C GLY A 149 -23.57 -22.49 -15.35
N GLY A 150 -23.53 -22.05 -16.60
CA GLY A 150 -23.25 -20.66 -16.95
C GLY A 150 -24.43 -19.74 -16.62
N VAL A 151 -24.12 -18.47 -16.36
CA VAL A 151 -25.12 -17.41 -16.16
C VAL A 151 -24.88 -16.32 -17.20
N GLN A 152 -25.93 -15.85 -17.84
CA GLN A 152 -25.89 -14.77 -18.82
C GLN A 152 -26.72 -13.60 -18.31
N LEU A 153 -26.11 -12.42 -18.21
CA LEU A 153 -26.74 -11.20 -17.74
C LEU A 153 -26.89 -10.23 -18.91
N ALA A 154 -28.13 -9.97 -19.31
CA ALA A 154 -28.41 -9.05 -20.41
C ALA A 154 -28.04 -7.60 -20.08
N ASN A 155 -27.90 -6.78 -21.12
CA ASN A 155 -27.45 -5.41 -20.98
C ASN A 155 -28.42 -4.54 -20.15
N GLY A 156 -27.92 -3.87 -19.12
CA GLY A 156 -28.73 -3.03 -18.23
C GLY A 156 -29.62 -3.82 -17.27
N ILE A 157 -29.44 -5.14 -17.19
CA ILE A 157 -30.13 -6.02 -16.25
C ILE A 157 -29.27 -6.25 -15.02
N THR A 158 -29.91 -6.36 -13.86
CA THR A 158 -29.25 -6.73 -12.60
C THR A 158 -29.85 -8.02 -12.05
N LEU A 159 -29.00 -9.00 -11.73
CA LEU A 159 -29.40 -10.16 -10.94
C LEU A 159 -28.99 -9.94 -9.49
N THR A 160 -29.97 -9.99 -8.58
CA THR A 160 -29.71 -9.95 -7.12
C THR A 160 -29.88 -11.35 -6.53
N SER A 161 -28.87 -11.81 -5.79
CA SER A 161 -28.90 -13.13 -5.16
C SER A 161 -28.15 -13.15 -3.82
N GLY A 162 -28.67 -13.91 -2.87
CA GLY A 162 -27.96 -14.32 -1.66
C GLY A 162 -28.83 -14.30 -0.42
N ASP A 163 -28.58 -15.26 0.46
CA ASP A 163 -29.36 -15.55 1.65
C ASP A 163 -28.44 -15.60 2.89
N ALA A 164 -28.79 -16.38 3.91
CA ALA A 164 -27.93 -16.61 5.08
C ALA A 164 -26.97 -17.81 4.92
N GLY A 165 -27.14 -18.60 3.86
CA GLY A 165 -26.38 -19.80 3.55
C GLY A 165 -25.06 -19.53 2.82
N ASN A 166 -24.36 -20.60 2.47
CA ASN A 166 -23.16 -20.50 1.66
C ASN A 166 -23.41 -21.18 0.32
N ASP A 167 -23.21 -20.43 -0.76
CA ASP A 167 -23.45 -20.88 -2.12
C ASP A 167 -22.17 -20.82 -2.95
N THR A 168 -22.14 -21.60 -4.02
CA THR A 168 -21.03 -21.59 -4.96
C THR A 168 -21.54 -21.64 -6.40
N VAL A 169 -21.12 -20.65 -7.18
CA VAL A 169 -21.27 -20.61 -8.63
C VAL A 169 -19.93 -21.02 -9.25
N SER A 170 -19.94 -22.17 -9.92
CA SER A 170 -18.77 -22.76 -10.58
C SER A 170 -18.77 -22.56 -12.09
N GLY A 171 -19.89 -22.16 -12.68
CA GLY A 171 -19.95 -21.73 -14.07
C GLY A 171 -19.56 -20.27 -14.24
N VAL A 172 -19.26 -19.88 -15.48
CA VAL A 172 -18.93 -18.50 -15.84
C VAL A 172 -20.20 -17.66 -15.83
N ILE A 173 -20.17 -16.52 -15.13
CA ILE A 173 -21.13 -15.43 -15.30
C ILE A 173 -20.63 -14.52 -16.43
N SER A 174 -21.49 -14.19 -17.38
CA SER A 174 -21.14 -13.48 -18.62
C SER A 174 -22.20 -12.45 -19.01
N GLY A 175 -21.90 -11.61 -20.01
CA GLY A 175 -22.82 -10.59 -20.52
C GLY A 175 -22.40 -9.18 -20.15
N SER A 176 -23.33 -8.23 -20.17
CA SER A 176 -23.04 -6.83 -19.82
C SER A 176 -23.96 -6.28 -18.74
N GLY A 177 -24.77 -7.13 -18.13
CA GLY A 177 -25.53 -6.81 -16.92
C GLY A 177 -24.66 -6.83 -15.67
N SER A 178 -25.28 -6.41 -14.56
CA SER A 178 -24.68 -6.28 -13.24
C SER A 178 -25.11 -7.41 -12.31
N PHE A 179 -24.31 -7.66 -11.27
CA PHE A 179 -24.62 -8.63 -10.22
C PHE A 179 -24.67 -7.96 -8.85
N THR A 180 -25.68 -8.28 -8.05
CA THR A 180 -25.78 -7.86 -6.65
C THR A 180 -25.76 -9.05 -5.71
N LYS A 181 -24.72 -9.16 -4.88
CA LYS A 181 -24.67 -10.09 -3.75
C LYS A 181 -25.44 -9.49 -2.57
N ALA A 182 -26.47 -10.20 -2.12
CA ALA A 182 -27.30 -9.88 -0.96
C ALA A 182 -27.20 -10.97 0.13
N GLY A 183 -27.88 -10.77 1.26
CA GLY A 183 -27.90 -11.73 2.36
C GLY A 183 -26.60 -11.81 3.16
N SER A 184 -26.66 -12.34 4.38
CA SER A 184 -25.50 -12.42 5.30
C SER A 184 -24.52 -13.55 4.98
N GLY A 185 -24.90 -14.45 4.08
CA GLY A 185 -24.15 -15.64 3.68
C GLY A 185 -22.92 -15.37 2.82
N THR A 186 -22.19 -16.43 2.48
CA THR A 186 -21.06 -16.38 1.55
C THR A 186 -21.46 -16.88 0.17
N LEU A 187 -21.30 -16.07 -0.87
CA LEU A 187 -21.40 -16.53 -2.25
C LEU A 187 -20.00 -16.65 -2.83
N THR A 188 -19.65 -17.82 -3.33
CA THR A 188 -18.35 -18.07 -3.95
C THR A 188 -18.47 -18.07 -5.46
N PHE A 189 -17.70 -17.22 -6.13
CA PHE A 189 -17.44 -17.33 -7.57
C PHE A 189 -16.11 -18.05 -7.76
N SER A 190 -16.15 -19.20 -8.44
CA SER A 190 -14.96 -20.05 -8.66
C SER A 190 -14.49 -20.12 -10.10
N ALA A 191 -15.29 -19.63 -11.06
CA ALA A 191 -14.86 -19.43 -12.44
C ALA A 191 -14.30 -18.02 -12.65
N ASN A 192 -13.60 -17.84 -13.78
CA ASN A 192 -13.23 -16.52 -14.27
C ASN A 192 -14.44 -15.91 -14.97
N ASN A 193 -15.08 -14.95 -14.33
CA ASN A 193 -16.29 -14.32 -14.82
C ASN A 193 -15.96 -13.25 -15.85
N THR A 194 -16.85 -13.07 -16.83
CA THR A 194 -16.63 -12.17 -17.98
C THR A 194 -17.75 -11.15 -18.17
N TYR A 195 -18.63 -10.99 -17.18
CA TYR A 195 -19.66 -9.96 -17.25
C TYR A 195 -19.05 -8.58 -17.00
N THR A 196 -19.48 -7.58 -17.76
CA THR A 196 -18.84 -6.25 -17.73
C THR A 196 -19.57 -5.22 -16.88
N GLY A 197 -20.78 -5.52 -16.41
CA GLY A 197 -21.50 -4.64 -15.50
C GLY A 197 -20.98 -4.74 -14.07
N ASP A 198 -21.41 -3.79 -13.24
CA ASP A 198 -20.93 -3.63 -11.86
C ASP A 198 -21.26 -4.85 -10.99
N THR A 199 -20.41 -5.06 -9.98
CA THR A 199 -20.66 -5.99 -8.88
C THR A 199 -20.93 -5.20 -7.60
N THR A 200 -22.15 -5.31 -7.08
CA THR A 200 -22.50 -4.72 -5.77
C THR A 200 -22.52 -5.81 -4.69
N ILE A 201 -21.76 -5.61 -3.61
CA ILE A 201 -21.81 -6.47 -2.42
C ILE A 201 -22.59 -5.72 -1.36
N SER A 202 -23.90 -5.98 -1.27
CA SER A 202 -24.79 -5.26 -0.34
C SER A 202 -24.74 -5.80 1.09
N ALA A 203 -24.45 -7.09 1.26
CA ALA A 203 -24.32 -7.77 2.55
C ALA A 203 -23.53 -9.10 2.41
N GLY A 204 -23.09 -9.62 3.56
CA GLY A 204 -22.39 -10.91 3.64
C GLY A 204 -21.04 -10.89 2.93
N THR A 205 -20.62 -12.03 2.39
CA THR A 205 -19.32 -12.19 1.72
C THR A 205 -19.51 -12.59 0.26
N LEU A 206 -18.81 -11.90 -0.64
CA LEU A 206 -18.51 -12.40 -1.98
C LEU A 206 -17.06 -12.90 -1.96
N LYS A 207 -16.88 -14.21 -2.16
CA LYS A 207 -15.57 -14.87 -2.19
C LYS A 207 -15.17 -15.19 -3.63
N LEU A 208 -13.97 -14.79 -4.03
CA LEU A 208 -13.44 -15.03 -5.37
C LEU A 208 -12.30 -16.03 -5.34
N THR A 209 -12.58 -17.25 -5.77
CA THR A 209 -11.53 -18.25 -6.09
C THR A 209 -11.23 -18.31 -7.60
N GLY A 210 -12.07 -17.68 -8.41
CA GLY A 210 -11.78 -17.26 -9.79
C GLY A 210 -11.58 -15.74 -9.86
N THR A 211 -12.00 -15.10 -10.97
CA THR A 211 -11.82 -13.65 -11.17
C THR A 211 -13.12 -12.95 -11.59
N LEU A 212 -13.14 -11.63 -11.51
CA LEU A 212 -14.09 -10.79 -12.24
C LEU A 212 -13.48 -10.37 -13.60
N ALA A 213 -14.23 -9.59 -14.36
CA ALA A 213 -13.67 -8.95 -15.56
C ALA A 213 -12.96 -7.65 -15.16
N ASP A 214 -11.85 -7.33 -15.85
CA ASP A 214 -11.07 -6.11 -15.63
C ASP A 214 -11.89 -4.81 -15.77
N THR A 215 -13.05 -4.88 -16.43
CA THR A 215 -13.95 -3.73 -16.61
C THR A 215 -14.98 -3.57 -15.50
N THR A 216 -15.05 -4.48 -14.54
CA THR A 216 -16.08 -4.50 -13.50
C THR A 216 -15.73 -3.54 -12.37
N ASP A 217 -16.67 -2.66 -12.02
CA ASP A 217 -16.64 -1.88 -10.79
C ASP A 217 -17.13 -2.74 -9.61
N VAL A 218 -16.43 -2.70 -8.47
CA VAL A 218 -16.84 -3.38 -7.24
C VAL A 218 -17.27 -2.35 -6.20
N ILE A 219 -18.57 -2.37 -5.87
CA ILE A 219 -19.20 -1.49 -4.88
C ILE A 219 -19.49 -2.31 -3.62
N ASN A 220 -18.63 -2.19 -2.61
CA ASN A 220 -18.61 -3.08 -1.46
C ASN A 220 -19.20 -2.44 -0.19
N SER A 221 -20.26 -3.04 0.35
CA SER A 221 -20.81 -2.76 1.69
C SER A 221 -20.80 -3.99 2.60
N GLY A 222 -20.35 -5.15 2.10
CA GLY A 222 -20.20 -6.40 2.84
C GLY A 222 -18.73 -6.76 3.04
N THR A 223 -18.35 -7.98 2.65
CA THR A 223 -16.96 -8.44 2.59
C THR A 223 -16.63 -8.88 1.17
N TYR A 224 -15.53 -8.35 0.62
CA TYR A 224 -14.94 -8.79 -0.63
C TYR A 224 -13.70 -9.64 -0.31
N ASP A 225 -13.85 -10.96 -0.39
CA ASP A 225 -12.82 -11.95 -0.05
C ASP A 225 -12.14 -12.43 -1.35
N VAL A 226 -10.88 -12.03 -1.55
CA VAL A 226 -10.12 -12.23 -2.79
C VAL A 226 -9.05 -13.32 -2.58
N ASP A 227 -9.36 -14.52 -3.08
CA ASP A 227 -8.54 -15.74 -2.96
C ASP A 227 -7.79 -16.09 -4.27
N ALA A 228 -7.97 -15.30 -5.33
CA ALA A 228 -7.24 -15.40 -6.59
C ALA A 228 -6.79 -14.02 -7.06
N THR A 229 -5.65 -13.96 -7.75
CA THR A 229 -5.13 -12.68 -8.27
C THR A 229 -6.12 -12.13 -9.29
N ASP A 230 -6.58 -10.91 -9.05
CA ASP A 230 -7.69 -10.31 -9.79
C ASP A 230 -7.37 -8.86 -10.19
N THR A 231 -7.97 -8.44 -11.30
CA THR A 231 -7.95 -7.07 -11.78
C THR A 231 -9.39 -6.63 -11.99
N ILE A 232 -9.74 -5.49 -11.39
CA ILE A 232 -11.06 -4.87 -11.51
C ILE A 232 -10.90 -3.41 -11.93
N GLN A 233 -11.96 -2.80 -12.44
CA GLN A 233 -11.92 -1.41 -12.90
C GLN A 233 -11.77 -0.46 -11.71
N SER A 234 -12.68 -0.54 -10.75
CA SER A 234 -12.65 0.28 -9.54
C SER A 234 -13.08 -0.51 -8.31
N LEU A 235 -12.74 0.01 -7.14
CA LEU A 235 -13.14 -0.52 -5.84
C LEU A 235 -13.58 0.63 -4.94
N SER A 236 -14.83 0.58 -4.48
CA SER A 236 -15.38 1.59 -3.59
C SER A 236 -16.29 1.00 -2.52
N GLY A 237 -16.59 1.79 -1.49
CA GLY A 237 -17.60 1.47 -0.49
C GLY A 237 -17.04 1.24 0.91
N SER A 238 -17.91 0.83 1.84
CA SER A 238 -17.63 0.73 3.28
C SER A 238 -17.35 -0.68 3.79
N GLY A 239 -17.49 -1.68 2.93
CA GLY A 239 -17.29 -3.08 3.25
C GLY A 239 -15.81 -3.45 3.41
N ALA A 240 -15.56 -4.51 4.18
CA ALA A 240 -14.22 -5.06 4.37
C ALA A 240 -13.69 -5.72 3.09
N VAL A 241 -12.37 -5.70 2.91
CA VAL A 241 -11.67 -6.42 1.85
C VAL A 241 -10.66 -7.36 2.50
N GLU A 242 -10.68 -8.63 2.13
CA GLU A 242 -9.74 -9.65 2.59
C GLU A 242 -8.90 -10.12 1.41
N LEU A 243 -7.57 -10.05 1.55
CA LEU A 243 -6.61 -10.44 0.53
C LEU A 243 -5.84 -11.67 1.00
N ALA A 244 -6.03 -12.80 0.33
CA ALA A 244 -5.34 -14.04 0.68
C ALA A 244 -3.81 -13.95 0.45
N SER A 245 -3.06 -14.81 1.14
CA SER A 245 -1.60 -14.83 1.04
C SER A 245 -1.11 -15.13 -0.37
N GLY A 246 -0.19 -14.30 -0.87
CA GLY A 246 0.36 -14.43 -2.23
C GLY A 246 -0.59 -13.99 -3.34
N ILE A 247 -1.74 -13.41 -3.00
CA ILE A 247 -2.71 -12.86 -3.95
C ILE A 247 -2.53 -11.35 -4.06
N THR A 248 -2.69 -10.83 -5.28
CA THR A 248 -2.73 -9.39 -5.55
C THR A 248 -4.09 -8.99 -6.07
N LEU A 249 -4.70 -7.97 -5.48
CA LEU A 249 -5.85 -7.27 -6.06
C LEU A 249 -5.37 -6.00 -6.76
N THR A 250 -5.68 -5.86 -8.05
CA THR A 250 -5.41 -4.64 -8.83
C THR A 250 -6.70 -3.89 -9.07
N ALA A 251 -6.76 -2.61 -8.69
CA ALA A 251 -7.93 -1.77 -8.89
C ALA A 251 -7.55 -0.31 -9.18
N GLY A 252 -8.38 0.38 -9.96
CA GLY A 252 -8.34 1.82 -10.17
C GLY A 252 -8.47 2.22 -11.63
N ASP A 253 -9.23 3.28 -11.86
CA ASP A 253 -9.65 3.74 -13.17
C ASP A 253 -9.25 5.22 -13.37
N SER A 254 -10.03 5.99 -14.14
CA SER A 254 -9.83 7.44 -14.28
C SER A 254 -10.60 8.29 -13.26
N GLY A 255 -11.53 7.69 -12.53
CA GLY A 255 -12.39 8.30 -11.53
C GLY A 255 -11.73 8.44 -10.16
N ASN A 256 -12.51 8.92 -9.20
CA ASN A 256 -12.07 8.98 -7.81
C ASN A 256 -12.94 8.06 -6.97
N ASP A 257 -12.29 7.12 -6.28
CA ASP A 257 -12.94 6.11 -5.46
C ASP A 257 -12.51 6.23 -4.01
N THR A 258 -13.34 5.72 -3.11
CA THR A 258 -13.03 5.66 -1.68
C THR A 258 -13.39 4.30 -1.12
N VAL A 259 -12.40 3.67 -0.50
CA VAL A 259 -12.56 2.47 0.32
C VAL A 259 -12.55 2.89 1.78
N SER A 260 -13.73 2.81 2.39
CA SER A 260 -13.97 3.15 3.79
C SER A 260 -14.09 1.95 4.71
N GLY A 261 -14.02 0.73 4.17
CA GLY A 261 -13.79 -0.47 4.97
C GLY A 261 -12.30 -0.76 5.16
N ILE A 262 -12.02 -1.69 6.07
CA ILE A 262 -10.66 -2.18 6.30
C ILE A 262 -10.23 -3.13 5.19
N ILE A 263 -9.01 -2.96 4.66
CA ILE A 263 -8.33 -3.97 3.85
C ILE A 263 -7.42 -4.78 4.77
N SER A 264 -7.49 -6.11 4.70
CA SER A 264 -6.81 -7.04 5.60
C SER A 264 -6.27 -8.27 4.87
N GLY A 265 -5.51 -9.12 5.59
CA GLY A 265 -4.96 -10.35 5.05
C GLY A 265 -3.46 -10.28 4.78
N ALA A 266 -2.93 -11.22 4.00
CA ALA A 266 -1.50 -11.31 3.69
C ALA A 266 -1.19 -11.05 2.21
N GLY A 267 -2.21 -10.72 1.42
CA GLY A 267 -2.07 -10.35 0.02
C GLY A 267 -1.60 -8.91 -0.18
N SER A 268 -1.31 -8.60 -1.44
CA SER A 268 -0.82 -7.30 -1.90
C SER A 268 -1.93 -6.52 -2.60
N PHE A 269 -1.78 -5.20 -2.66
CA PHE A 269 -2.70 -4.31 -3.38
C PHE A 269 -1.96 -3.51 -4.44
N THR A 270 -2.53 -3.42 -5.65
CA THR A 270 -2.03 -2.55 -6.71
C THR A 270 -3.06 -1.49 -7.08
N LYS A 271 -2.72 -0.21 -6.84
CA LYS A 271 -3.46 0.93 -7.35
C LYS A 271 -3.07 1.18 -8.81
N ALA A 272 -4.03 1.00 -9.73
CA ALA A 272 -3.91 1.28 -11.16
C ALA A 272 -4.77 2.50 -11.57
N GLY A 273 -4.72 2.85 -12.86
CA GLY A 273 -5.52 3.96 -13.40
C GLY A 273 -5.02 5.35 -13.01
N SER A 274 -5.45 6.38 -13.76
CA SER A 274 -5.01 7.77 -13.54
C SER A 274 -5.73 8.49 -12.40
N GLY A 275 -6.81 7.89 -11.91
CA GLY A 275 -7.69 8.42 -10.87
C GLY A 275 -7.10 8.42 -9.47
N THR A 276 -7.88 8.89 -8.50
CA THR A 276 -7.54 8.85 -7.07
C THR A 276 -8.27 7.70 -6.39
N LEU A 277 -7.54 6.84 -5.67
CA LEU A 277 -8.16 5.89 -4.74
C LEU A 277 -7.84 6.33 -3.32
N THR A 278 -8.85 6.47 -2.49
CA THR A 278 -8.69 6.86 -1.09
C THR A 278 -8.88 5.66 -0.16
N PHE A 279 -7.88 5.37 0.66
CA PHE A 279 -8.00 4.49 1.81
C PHE A 279 -8.26 5.31 3.06
N SER A 280 -9.48 5.24 3.59
CA SER A 280 -9.93 6.11 4.69
C SER A 280 -9.93 5.45 6.07
N THR A 281 -9.44 4.21 6.19
CA THR A 281 -9.32 3.49 7.46
C THR A 281 -7.93 2.91 7.65
N ASN A 282 -7.66 2.42 8.85
CA ASN A 282 -6.40 1.74 9.16
C ASN A 282 -6.42 0.34 8.56
N ASN A 283 -5.65 0.16 7.50
CA ASN A 283 -5.53 -1.12 6.81
C ASN A 283 -4.51 -2.01 7.52
N THR A 284 -4.72 -3.32 7.42
CA THR A 284 -3.95 -4.33 8.15
C THR A 284 -3.38 -5.44 7.26
N TYR A 285 -3.52 -5.28 5.93
CA TYR A 285 -2.93 -6.25 5.01
C TYR A 285 -1.40 -6.13 5.03
N THR A 286 -0.71 -7.27 5.04
CA THR A 286 0.76 -7.28 5.24
C THR A 286 1.57 -7.35 3.95
N GLY A 287 0.92 -7.60 2.80
CA GLY A 287 1.60 -7.58 1.51
C GLY A 287 1.88 -6.16 1.02
N ASP A 288 2.55 -6.09 -0.13
CA ASP A 288 3.04 -4.84 -0.69
C ASP A 288 1.89 -3.96 -1.20
N THR A 289 2.12 -2.66 -1.20
CA THR A 289 1.28 -1.68 -1.90
C THR A 289 2.03 -1.12 -3.08
N THR A 290 1.58 -1.46 -4.30
CA THR A 290 2.12 -0.88 -5.53
C THR A 290 1.21 0.24 -6.02
N ILE A 291 1.75 1.44 -6.19
CA ILE A 291 1.04 2.57 -6.83
C ILE A 291 1.55 2.66 -8.27
N ALA A 292 0.88 1.98 -9.19
CA ALA A 292 1.32 1.89 -10.58
C ALA A 292 1.01 3.18 -11.37
N ALA A 293 -0.10 3.85 -11.06
CA ALA A 293 -0.52 5.09 -11.68
C ALA A 293 -1.52 5.88 -10.81
N GLY A 294 -1.73 7.15 -11.17
CA GLY A 294 -2.68 8.02 -10.47
C GLY A 294 -2.26 8.31 -9.03
N THR A 295 -3.24 8.54 -8.16
CA THR A 295 -3.01 8.85 -6.75
C THR A 295 -3.59 7.77 -5.84
N LEU A 296 -2.82 7.35 -4.84
CA LEU A 296 -3.33 6.66 -3.65
C LEU A 296 -3.28 7.63 -2.48
N THR A 297 -4.45 8.09 -2.01
CA THR A 297 -4.57 8.93 -0.81
C THR A 297 -4.83 8.04 0.40
N VAL A 298 -3.99 8.14 1.42
CA VAL A 298 -4.13 7.39 2.68
C VAL A 298 -4.47 8.38 3.80
N SER A 299 -5.75 8.45 4.14
CA SER A 299 -6.28 9.24 5.27
C SER A 299 -6.52 8.39 6.54
N GLY A 300 -6.34 7.07 6.43
CA GLY A 300 -6.17 6.14 7.55
C GLY A 300 -4.70 5.77 7.75
N THR A 301 -4.34 4.49 7.66
CA THR A 301 -2.94 4.02 7.69
C THR A 301 -2.78 2.76 6.84
N LEU A 302 -1.55 2.45 6.46
CA LEU A 302 -1.15 1.13 5.99
C LEU A 302 -0.62 0.29 7.17
N ALA A 303 -0.35 -0.99 6.96
CA ALA A 303 0.31 -1.79 7.98
C ALA A 303 1.80 -1.44 8.04
N ASP A 304 2.38 -1.42 9.24
CA ASP A 304 3.83 -1.19 9.45
C ASP A 304 4.73 -2.17 8.68
N THR A 305 4.20 -3.32 8.26
CA THR A 305 4.93 -4.33 7.48
C THR A 305 4.86 -4.10 5.98
N THR A 306 4.07 -3.14 5.49
CA THR A 306 3.84 -2.95 4.06
C THR A 306 5.01 -2.21 3.42
N ASP A 307 5.52 -2.75 2.32
CA ASP A 307 6.40 -2.03 1.40
C ASP A 307 5.56 -1.21 0.42
N VAL A 308 5.90 0.07 0.24
CA VAL A 308 5.25 0.96 -0.73
C VAL A 308 6.15 1.16 -1.95
N ILE A 309 5.70 0.64 -3.10
CA ILE A 309 6.39 0.76 -4.39
C ILE A 309 5.65 1.78 -5.24
N ASN A 310 6.18 2.99 -5.32
CA ASN A 310 5.46 4.13 -5.87
C ASN A 310 5.96 4.56 -7.26
N SER A 311 5.08 4.48 -8.26
CA SER A 311 5.26 5.06 -9.60
C SER A 311 4.24 6.16 -9.94
N GLY A 312 3.21 6.35 -9.10
CA GLY A 312 2.19 7.39 -9.22
C GLY A 312 2.39 8.53 -8.20
N VAL A 313 1.36 8.80 -7.41
CA VAL A 313 1.38 9.72 -6.26
C VAL A 313 0.96 8.95 -5.01
N TYR A 314 1.81 8.96 -3.99
CA TYR A 314 1.45 8.53 -2.64
C TYR A 314 1.13 9.76 -1.80
N ASP A 315 -0.15 9.97 -1.54
CA ASP A 315 -0.66 11.13 -0.80
C ASP A 315 -0.99 10.71 0.64
N VAL A 316 -0.21 11.21 1.60
CA VAL A 316 -0.21 10.78 3.01
C VAL A 316 -0.90 11.85 3.86
N ASP A 317 -2.16 11.57 4.18
CA ASP A 317 -3.08 12.47 4.89
C ASP A 317 -3.22 12.15 6.39
N ALA A 318 -2.59 11.07 6.84
CA ALA A 318 -2.55 10.64 8.23
C ALA A 318 -1.16 10.13 8.61
N THR A 319 -0.79 10.27 9.89
CA THR A 319 0.54 9.83 10.36
C THR A 319 0.65 8.33 10.21
N ASP A 320 1.61 7.89 9.42
CA ASP A 320 1.71 6.51 8.96
C ASP A 320 3.12 5.95 9.19
N THR A 321 3.18 4.65 9.41
CA THR A 321 4.43 3.88 9.48
C THR A 321 4.33 2.74 8.49
N ILE A 322 5.32 2.64 7.61
CA ILE A 322 5.44 1.61 6.59
C ILE A 322 6.81 0.96 6.68
N GLN A 323 6.96 -0.24 6.14
CA GLN A 323 8.23 -0.97 6.19
C GLN A 323 9.28 -0.26 5.33
N SER A 324 8.99 -0.03 4.06
CA SER A 324 9.89 0.65 3.12
C SER A 324 9.11 1.53 2.14
N LEU A 325 9.84 2.45 1.51
CA LEU A 325 9.31 3.33 0.47
C LEU A 325 10.32 3.44 -0.67
N SER A 326 9.91 3.05 -1.87
CA SER A 326 10.77 3.10 -3.06
C SER A 326 10.00 3.56 -4.30
N GLY A 327 10.75 3.96 -5.32
CA GLY A 327 10.23 4.24 -6.66
C GLY A 327 10.34 5.70 -7.10
N SER A 328 9.76 5.99 -8.27
CA SER A 328 9.88 7.27 -8.97
C SER A 328 8.66 8.18 -8.85
N GLY A 329 7.57 7.69 -8.24
CA GLY A 329 6.35 8.45 -8.02
C GLY A 329 6.53 9.59 -7.01
N ALA A 330 5.67 10.60 -7.11
CA ALA A 330 5.66 11.70 -6.14
C ALA A 330 5.09 11.23 -4.79
N VAL A 331 5.50 11.90 -3.72
CA VAL A 331 4.97 11.69 -2.37
C VAL A 331 4.50 13.03 -1.84
N GLU A 332 3.24 13.12 -1.43
CA GLU A 332 2.68 14.31 -0.80
C GLU A 332 2.48 14.04 0.69
N LEU A 333 3.04 14.91 1.54
CA LEU A 333 2.92 14.81 2.99
C LEU A 333 2.06 15.95 3.53
N ALA A 334 0.87 15.64 4.02
CA ALA A 334 -0.05 16.66 4.53
C ALA A 334 0.50 17.39 5.78
N SER A 335 -0.06 18.57 6.06
CA SER A 335 0.40 19.41 7.18
C SER A 335 0.18 18.73 8.53
N GLY A 336 1.23 18.70 9.36
CA GLY A 336 1.19 18.06 10.68
C GLY A 336 1.25 16.53 10.63
N ILE A 337 1.41 15.94 9.45
CA ILE A 337 1.54 14.50 9.25
C ILE A 337 3.02 14.10 9.21
N THR A 338 3.35 12.94 9.77
CA THR A 338 4.67 12.32 9.64
C THR A 338 4.56 10.99 8.92
N LEU A 339 5.39 10.79 7.89
CA LEU A 339 5.61 9.47 7.30
C LEU A 339 6.87 8.85 7.91
N THR A 340 6.75 7.67 8.49
CA THR A 340 7.88 6.87 8.99
C THR A 340 8.12 5.71 8.05
N THR A 341 9.36 5.54 7.58
CA THR A 341 9.75 4.48 6.66
C THR A 341 11.18 4.01 6.89
N GLY A 342 11.47 2.76 6.53
CA GLY A 342 12.81 2.22 6.41
C GLY A 342 12.98 0.90 7.14
N ASP A 343 13.70 -0.01 6.50
CA ASP A 343 13.89 -1.38 6.94
C ASP A 343 15.40 -1.71 7.00
N SER A 344 15.76 -2.98 6.78
CA SER A 344 17.16 -3.39 6.68
C SER A 344 17.74 -3.27 5.26
N GLY A 345 16.89 -3.12 4.24
CA GLY A 345 17.24 -2.98 2.83
C GLY A 345 17.60 -1.56 2.42
N ASP A 346 18.16 -1.44 1.21
CA ASP A 346 18.47 -0.15 0.62
C ASP A 346 17.36 0.26 -0.35
N ASP A 347 16.74 1.41 -0.09
CA ASP A 347 15.66 1.98 -0.87
C ASP A 347 16.07 3.25 -1.60
N THR A 348 15.42 3.52 -2.74
CA THR A 348 15.60 4.77 -3.48
C THR A 348 14.25 5.41 -3.77
N VAL A 349 14.10 6.66 -3.35
CA VAL A 349 12.99 7.54 -3.72
C VAL A 349 13.51 8.60 -4.67
N SER A 350 13.18 8.44 -5.95
CA SER A 350 13.61 9.38 -7.00
C SER A 350 12.56 10.42 -7.37
N GLY A 351 11.31 10.19 -7.00
CA GLY A 351 10.25 11.18 -7.14
C GLY A 351 10.36 12.33 -6.12
N VAL A 352 9.58 13.38 -6.35
CA VAL A 352 9.55 14.56 -5.46
C VAL A 352 8.68 14.26 -4.24
N ILE A 353 9.25 14.45 -3.05
CA ILE A 353 8.50 14.54 -1.79
C ILE A 353 8.10 16.01 -1.56
N SER A 354 6.81 16.29 -1.38
CA SER A 354 6.23 17.62 -1.26
C SER A 354 5.32 17.73 -0.01
N GLY A 355 4.71 18.91 0.17
CA GLY A 355 3.75 19.16 1.26
C GLY A 355 4.37 19.80 2.50
N ALA A 356 3.66 19.77 3.62
CA ALA A 356 4.09 20.39 4.87
C ALA A 356 4.41 19.38 5.99
N GLY A 357 4.22 18.09 5.72
CA GLY A 357 4.52 17.02 6.66
C GLY A 357 6.02 16.71 6.78
N ALA A 358 6.33 15.84 7.73
CA ALA A 358 7.68 15.42 8.10
C ALA A 358 7.99 13.99 7.64
N LEU A 359 9.28 13.68 7.49
CA LEU A 359 9.79 12.36 7.13
C LEU A 359 10.66 11.81 8.26
N THR A 360 10.44 10.56 8.66
CA THR A 360 11.29 9.85 9.62
C THR A 360 11.87 8.58 8.99
N LYS A 361 13.19 8.48 8.96
CA LYS A 361 13.92 7.26 8.54
C LYS A 361 14.24 6.39 9.75
N VAL A 362 13.73 5.17 9.75
CA VAL A 362 14.03 4.08 10.70
C VAL A 362 14.72 2.91 9.99
N GLY A 363 15.02 1.82 10.69
CA GLY A 363 15.70 0.66 10.11
C GLY A 363 17.19 0.89 9.82
N SER A 364 17.94 -0.20 9.63
CA SER A 364 19.40 -0.14 9.46
C SER A 364 19.87 0.18 8.04
N GLY A 365 19.01 0.01 7.04
CA GLY A 365 19.37 0.19 5.64
C GLY A 365 19.47 1.65 5.18
N THR A 366 19.77 1.85 3.91
CA THR A 366 19.96 3.17 3.28
C THR A 366 18.70 3.65 2.57
N LEU A 367 18.18 4.83 2.92
CA LEU A 367 17.19 5.53 2.11
C LEU A 367 17.90 6.59 1.26
N THR A 368 17.96 6.37 -0.05
CA THR A 368 18.49 7.34 -1.00
C THR A 368 17.40 8.27 -1.48
N LEU A 369 17.53 9.56 -1.17
CA LEU A 369 16.63 10.61 -1.66
C LEU A 369 17.32 11.32 -2.82
N SER A 370 16.85 11.09 -4.05
CA SER A 370 17.44 11.70 -5.25
C SER A 370 16.54 12.75 -5.92
N GLY A 371 15.27 12.81 -5.53
CA GLY A 371 14.33 13.85 -6.00
C GLY A 371 14.68 15.25 -5.49
N SER A 372 14.29 16.28 -6.25
CA SER A 372 14.33 17.68 -5.80
C SER A 372 13.13 17.95 -4.90
N ASN A 373 13.26 17.60 -3.62
CA ASN A 373 12.16 17.58 -2.67
C ASN A 373 11.76 19.00 -2.24
N THR A 374 10.47 19.20 -1.98
CA THR A 374 9.88 20.51 -1.64
C THR A 374 9.08 20.50 -0.34
N TYR A 375 9.03 19.37 0.38
CA TYR A 375 8.36 19.31 1.68
C TYR A 375 8.97 20.30 2.68
N LEU A 376 8.12 20.83 3.55
CA LEU A 376 8.49 21.87 4.53
C LEU A 376 8.79 21.32 5.92
N GLY A 377 8.28 20.13 6.27
CA GLY A 377 8.50 19.53 7.58
C GLY A 377 9.91 19.01 7.78
N SER A 378 10.18 18.52 8.99
CA SER A 378 11.50 18.03 9.37
C SER A 378 11.86 16.69 8.74
N THR A 379 13.15 16.40 8.69
CA THR A 379 13.69 15.08 8.35
C THR A 379 14.38 14.47 9.56
N THR A 380 13.86 13.38 10.10
CA THR A 380 14.42 12.68 11.26
C THR A 380 15.20 11.44 10.82
N LEU A 381 16.46 11.34 11.24
CA LEU A 381 17.37 10.21 11.03
C LEU A 381 17.45 9.40 12.33
N ALA A 382 16.50 8.50 12.54
CA ALA A 382 16.42 7.68 13.76
C ALA A 382 17.36 6.46 13.72
N ALA A 383 17.56 5.88 12.55
CA ALA A 383 18.51 4.78 12.35
C ALA A 383 18.99 4.72 10.88
N GLY A 384 20.01 3.90 10.62
CA GLY A 384 20.50 3.65 9.27
C GLY A 384 21.10 4.89 8.60
N ILE A 385 20.93 4.97 7.28
CA ILE A 385 21.52 6.03 6.45
C ILE A 385 20.42 6.72 5.64
N ILE A 386 20.44 8.06 5.60
CA ILE A 386 19.84 8.83 4.49
C ILE A 386 20.98 9.26 3.57
N SER A 387 20.90 8.94 2.28
CA SER A 387 21.90 9.29 1.26
C SER A 387 21.39 10.38 0.34
N ILE A 388 22.15 11.46 0.19
CA ILE A 388 21.80 12.64 -0.61
C ILE A 388 22.97 13.14 -1.47
N SER A 389 22.65 13.84 -2.55
CA SER A 389 23.63 14.46 -3.46
C SER A 389 23.48 15.99 -3.56
N SER A 390 22.39 16.54 -3.03
CA SER A 390 22.07 17.97 -3.02
C SER A 390 21.29 18.36 -1.75
N SER A 391 21.33 19.65 -1.38
CA SER A 391 20.52 20.20 -0.29
C SER A 391 19.01 20.03 -0.51
N ASP A 392 18.56 20.06 -1.77
CA ASP A 392 17.15 19.95 -2.11
C ASP A 392 16.62 18.52 -1.92
N ASN A 393 17.49 17.51 -1.75
CA ASN A 393 17.05 16.16 -1.41
C ASN A 393 16.43 16.08 0.00
N LEU A 394 16.66 17.07 0.87
CA LEU A 394 16.10 17.15 2.23
C LEU A 394 14.97 18.20 2.34
N GLY A 395 14.19 18.38 1.28
CA GLY A 395 13.06 19.30 1.25
C GLY A 395 13.47 20.76 1.06
N ALA A 396 12.50 21.68 1.15
CA ALA A 396 12.75 23.10 0.95
C ALA A 396 13.62 23.71 2.07
N THR A 397 14.45 24.70 1.75
CA THR A 397 15.17 25.46 2.79
C THR A 397 14.21 26.45 3.47
N PRO A 398 14.05 26.41 4.79
CA PRO A 398 13.18 27.34 5.50
C PRO A 398 13.55 28.82 5.29
N GLY A 399 12.56 29.72 5.32
CA GLY A 399 12.79 31.17 5.14
C GLY A 399 13.54 31.83 6.30
N THR A 400 13.46 31.24 7.48
CA THR A 400 14.20 31.59 8.70
C THR A 400 14.84 30.34 9.28
N VAL A 401 15.86 30.48 10.12
CA VAL A 401 16.48 29.33 10.79
C VAL A 401 15.43 28.49 11.52
N ASP A 402 15.37 27.21 11.17
CA ASP A 402 14.60 26.18 11.87
C ASP A 402 15.60 25.19 12.46
N ALA A 403 15.77 25.20 13.78
CA ALA A 403 16.78 24.40 14.48
C ALA A 403 16.54 22.88 14.36
N ASP A 404 15.30 22.47 14.12
CA ASP A 404 14.86 21.07 14.10
C ASP A 404 14.47 20.63 12.68
N ASN A 405 15.02 21.26 11.63
CA ASN A 405 14.73 20.88 10.24
C ASN A 405 15.34 19.51 9.90
N ILE A 406 16.53 19.21 10.40
CA ILE A 406 17.20 17.92 10.29
C ILE A 406 17.49 17.42 11.71
N ILE A 407 16.92 16.28 12.08
CA ILE A 407 17.00 15.75 13.44
C ILE A 407 17.80 14.44 13.40
N PHE A 408 18.94 14.41 14.08
CA PHE A 408 19.64 13.15 14.34
C PHE A 408 19.14 12.54 15.64
N ASN A 409 18.74 11.27 15.55
CA ASN A 409 18.37 10.44 16.69
C ASN A 409 19.04 9.05 16.62
N GLY A 410 20.29 9.01 16.13
CA GLY A 410 21.08 7.77 15.97
C GLY A 410 21.51 7.46 14.54
N GLY A 411 20.92 8.12 13.53
CA GLY A 411 21.19 7.85 12.12
C GLY A 411 22.42 8.55 11.52
N THR A 412 22.66 8.29 10.24
CA THR A 412 23.74 8.87 9.43
C THR A 412 23.17 9.62 8.24
N LEU A 413 23.64 10.84 8.00
CA LEU A 413 23.45 11.53 6.73
C LEU A 413 24.70 11.32 5.87
N ASN A 414 24.55 10.60 4.76
CA ASN A 414 25.60 10.41 3.78
C ASN A 414 25.47 11.44 2.65
N THR A 415 26.55 12.16 2.34
CA THR A 415 26.61 13.08 1.21
C THR A 415 27.52 12.54 0.12
N THR A 416 26.96 12.30 -1.06
CA THR A 416 27.65 11.73 -2.23
C THR A 416 28.11 12.80 -3.23
N GLY A 417 27.73 14.06 -3.03
CA GLY A 417 28.05 15.20 -3.88
C GLY A 417 28.74 16.35 -3.13
N THR A 418 29.30 17.30 -3.87
CA THR A 418 29.84 18.56 -3.31
C THR A 418 28.79 19.65 -3.40
N PHE A 419 28.31 20.13 -2.26
CA PHE A 419 27.28 21.17 -2.20
C PHE A 419 27.30 21.92 -0.85
N ALA A 420 26.53 23.00 -0.79
CA ALA A 420 26.22 23.69 0.45
C ALA A 420 24.82 23.30 0.91
N LEU A 421 24.70 22.81 2.15
CA LEU A 421 23.40 22.58 2.78
C LEU A 421 22.80 23.91 3.21
N GLY A 422 21.49 24.11 2.96
CA GLY A 422 20.79 25.36 3.25
C GLY A 422 21.02 25.85 4.67
N THR A 423 21.44 27.10 4.85
CA THR A 423 21.86 27.64 6.16
C THR A 423 20.73 27.72 7.19
N ASN A 424 19.48 27.75 6.74
CA ASN A 424 18.31 27.73 7.60
C ASN A 424 17.81 26.33 7.92
N LYS A 425 18.39 25.28 7.32
CA LYS A 425 18.15 23.88 7.69
C LYS A 425 18.98 23.57 8.94
N GLY A 426 18.50 23.96 10.11
CA GLY A 426 19.17 23.64 11.37
C GLY A 426 19.26 22.14 11.60
N ILE A 427 20.35 21.73 12.26
CA ILE A 427 20.58 20.35 12.66
C ILE A 427 20.45 20.24 14.18
N SER A 428 19.64 19.28 14.63
CA SER A 428 19.40 18.99 16.04
C SER A 428 19.92 17.60 16.41
N LEU A 429 20.84 17.52 17.39
CA LEU A 429 21.43 16.28 17.90
C LEU A 429 20.66 15.78 19.13
N THR A 430 19.47 15.22 18.89
CA THR A 430 18.62 14.62 19.94
C THR A 430 19.14 13.25 20.38
N GLY A 431 19.75 12.52 19.46
CA GLY A 431 20.66 11.39 19.69
C GLY A 431 21.97 11.62 18.94
N ASN A 432 22.90 10.66 19.02
CA ASN A 432 24.17 10.77 18.29
C ASN A 432 23.90 10.89 16.78
N GLY A 433 24.62 11.79 16.12
CA GLY A 433 24.50 12.01 14.69
C GLY A 433 25.80 11.73 13.96
N THR A 434 25.71 11.17 12.76
CA THR A 434 26.87 10.98 11.87
C THR A 434 26.68 11.75 10.58
N LEU A 435 27.64 12.62 10.25
CA LEU A 435 27.80 13.21 8.93
C LEU A 435 28.90 12.44 8.19
N ASN A 436 28.51 11.63 7.21
CA ASN A 436 29.43 10.92 6.34
C ASN A 436 29.59 11.71 5.03
N THR A 437 30.82 12.07 4.68
CA THR A 437 31.10 12.71 3.39
C THR A 437 31.97 11.80 2.53
N ASP A 438 31.48 11.44 1.34
CA ASP A 438 32.16 10.51 0.45
C ASP A 438 33.50 11.06 -0.04
N SER A 439 34.38 10.17 -0.49
CA SER A 439 35.70 10.53 -1.02
C SER A 439 35.60 11.61 -2.09
N SER A 440 36.48 12.61 -2.01
CA SER A 440 36.54 13.73 -2.96
C SER A 440 35.29 14.64 -2.99
N THR A 441 34.38 14.51 -2.03
CA THR A 441 33.25 15.43 -1.86
C THR A 441 33.50 16.45 -0.76
N THR A 442 32.77 17.56 -0.78
CA THR A 442 32.75 18.54 0.31
C THR A 442 31.31 18.95 0.63
N LEU A 443 30.89 18.70 1.87
CA LEU A 443 29.68 19.26 2.43
C LEU A 443 30.03 20.60 3.10
N THR A 444 29.50 21.71 2.57
CA THR A 444 29.58 23.01 3.23
C THR A 444 28.32 23.24 4.06
N TYR A 445 28.47 23.58 5.33
CA TYR A 445 27.34 23.89 6.19
C TYR A 445 27.57 25.14 7.03
N GLY A 446 26.74 26.15 6.79
CA GLY A 446 26.74 27.43 7.50
C GLY A 446 25.58 27.61 8.48
N GLY A 447 24.71 26.61 8.62
CA GLY A 447 23.62 26.62 9.58
C GLY A 447 24.07 26.24 10.99
N ILE A 448 23.12 26.24 11.92
CA ILE A 448 23.34 25.87 13.33
C ILE A 448 23.21 24.36 13.53
N ILE A 449 24.22 23.74 14.14
CA ILE A 449 24.12 22.43 14.78
C ILE A 449 23.90 22.67 16.29
N SER A 450 22.85 22.07 16.84
CA SER A 450 22.44 22.22 18.25
C SER A 450 22.17 20.86 18.90
N GLY A 451 21.85 20.84 20.19
CA GLY A 451 21.56 19.61 20.96
C GLY A 451 22.67 19.23 21.94
N SER A 452 22.52 18.09 22.60
CA SER A 452 23.46 17.64 23.64
C SER A 452 24.21 16.35 23.30
N SER A 453 23.81 15.68 22.22
CA SER A 453 24.43 14.43 21.76
C SER A 453 25.67 14.68 20.90
N ASN A 454 26.40 13.60 20.63
CA ASN A 454 27.68 13.67 19.93
C ASN A 454 27.51 13.78 18.41
N LEU A 455 28.43 14.51 17.78
CA LEU A 455 28.58 14.58 16.34
C LEU A 455 29.77 13.72 15.89
N THR A 456 29.53 12.83 14.93
CA THR A 456 30.59 12.07 14.27
C THR A 456 30.76 12.53 12.83
N LYS A 457 31.99 12.87 12.44
CA LYS A 457 32.40 12.99 11.05
C LYS A 457 33.03 11.68 10.61
N SER A 458 32.49 11.11 9.53
CA SER A 458 33.02 9.92 8.85
C SER A 458 33.17 10.16 7.35
N GLY A 459 33.71 9.16 6.65
CA GLY A 459 33.96 9.23 5.21
C GLY A 459 35.19 10.08 4.86
N ALA A 460 35.78 9.80 3.71
CA ALA A 460 37.07 10.39 3.31
C ALA A 460 36.99 11.85 2.82
N GLY A 461 35.78 12.38 2.61
CA GLY A 461 35.57 13.75 2.14
C GLY A 461 35.74 14.81 3.24
N THR A 462 35.38 16.05 2.89
CA THR A 462 35.47 17.22 3.78
C THR A 462 34.11 17.66 4.28
N LEU A 463 34.00 17.95 5.57
CA LEU A 463 32.91 18.71 6.18
C LEU A 463 33.43 20.12 6.50
N LEU A 464 32.96 21.13 5.76
CA LEU A 464 33.32 22.54 5.98
C LEU A 464 32.23 23.21 6.83
N LEU A 465 32.56 23.52 8.08
CA LEU A 465 31.66 24.19 9.02
C LEU A 465 31.97 25.69 9.07
N THR A 466 31.00 26.52 8.72
CA THR A 466 31.14 27.99 8.74
C THR A 466 30.18 28.67 9.71
N GLY A 467 29.14 27.97 10.18
CA GLY A 467 28.16 28.46 11.15
C GLY A 467 28.68 28.40 12.59
N SER A 468 28.07 29.20 13.47
CA SER A 468 28.28 29.11 14.92
C SER A 468 27.37 28.00 15.47
N ASN A 469 27.99 26.95 16.00
CA ASN A 469 27.30 25.76 16.47
C ASN A 469 27.16 25.80 17.99
N THR A 470 26.04 25.30 18.50
CA THR A 470 25.67 25.38 19.93
C THR A 470 25.53 24.02 20.60
N TYR A 471 25.76 22.92 19.89
CA TYR A 471 25.73 21.59 20.50
C TYR A 471 26.79 21.46 21.60
N THR A 472 26.47 20.72 22.66
CA THR A 472 27.36 20.55 23.83
C THR A 472 28.05 19.20 23.88
N GLY A 473 27.66 18.25 23.02
CA GLY A 473 28.30 16.94 22.91
C GLY A 473 29.64 16.98 22.19
N SER A 474 30.36 15.87 22.24
CA SER A 474 31.68 15.74 21.62
C SER A 474 31.62 15.73 20.09
N THR A 475 32.68 16.20 19.44
CA THR A 475 32.92 15.97 18.01
C THR A 475 33.93 14.84 17.83
N THR A 476 33.59 13.79 17.11
CA THR A 476 34.52 12.70 16.75
C THR A 476 34.86 12.76 15.26
N ILE A 477 36.14 12.80 14.91
CA ILE A 477 36.61 12.74 13.53
C ILE A 477 37.23 11.36 13.26
N THR A 478 36.44 10.48 12.65
CA THR A 478 36.85 9.09 12.34
C THR A 478 37.57 8.97 11.01
N ALA A 479 37.24 9.82 10.03
CA ALA A 479 37.87 9.84 8.72
C ALA A 479 37.67 11.20 8.02
N GLY A 480 38.49 11.45 7.01
CA GLY A 480 38.44 12.66 6.20
C GLY A 480 38.78 13.91 7.00
N THR A 481 38.16 15.04 6.63
CA THR A 481 38.50 16.35 7.18
C THR A 481 37.28 17.08 7.72
N ILE A 482 37.37 17.66 8.91
CA ILE A 482 36.52 18.80 9.31
C ILE A 482 37.34 20.07 9.08
N SER A 483 36.82 21.03 8.32
CA SER A 483 37.45 22.34 8.09
C SER A 483 36.68 23.43 8.82
N ILE A 484 37.40 24.26 9.59
CA ILE A 484 36.83 25.32 10.43
C ILE A 484 37.65 26.62 10.33
N SER A 485 37.00 27.74 10.68
CA SER A 485 37.62 29.07 10.74
C SER A 485 37.46 29.75 12.12
N SER A 486 36.69 29.14 13.03
CA SER A 486 36.48 29.61 14.40
C SER A 486 36.28 28.42 15.34
N SER A 487 36.60 28.61 16.63
CA SER A 487 36.31 27.64 17.70
C SER A 487 34.82 27.31 17.80
N ASP A 488 33.95 28.30 17.54
CA ASP A 488 32.48 28.14 17.60
C ASP A 488 31.93 27.22 16.50
N ASN A 489 32.73 26.89 15.48
CA ASN A 489 32.33 25.89 14.49
C ASN A 489 32.26 24.47 15.10
N LEU A 490 32.89 24.22 16.25
CA LEU A 490 32.92 22.92 16.94
C LEU A 490 32.02 22.89 18.19
N GLY A 491 30.87 23.55 18.14
CA GLY A 491 29.87 23.53 19.21
C GLY A 491 30.18 24.49 20.36
N ALA A 492 29.43 24.39 21.44
CA ALA A 492 29.62 25.20 22.64
C ALA A 492 30.95 24.89 23.34
N THR A 493 31.55 25.88 23.99
CA THR A 493 32.74 25.67 24.83
C THR A 493 32.32 25.14 26.20
N PRO A 494 32.88 24.01 26.67
CA PRO A 494 32.59 23.49 28.00
C PRO A 494 32.94 24.48 29.11
N GLY A 495 32.22 24.43 30.23
CA GLY A 495 32.47 25.31 31.40
C GLY A 495 33.79 25.03 32.14
N SER A 496 34.36 23.83 31.94
CA SER A 496 35.66 23.39 32.45
C SER A 496 36.33 22.53 31.38
N ALA A 497 37.64 22.29 31.51
CA ALA A 497 38.37 21.43 30.58
C ALA A 497 37.72 20.05 30.47
N ASP A 498 37.34 19.68 29.24
CA ASP A 498 36.80 18.37 28.88
C ASP A 498 37.71 17.75 27.81
N ALA A 499 38.50 16.74 28.20
CA ALA A 499 39.45 16.08 27.32
C ALA A 499 38.81 15.50 26.07
N ASP A 500 37.54 15.06 26.17
CA ASP A 500 36.86 14.32 25.12
C ASP A 500 35.92 15.21 24.28
N ASN A 501 36.06 16.53 24.35
CA ASN A 501 35.23 17.44 23.55
C ASN A 501 35.52 17.30 22.05
N LEU A 502 36.78 17.08 21.67
CA LEU A 502 37.18 16.74 20.30
C LEU A 502 37.99 15.44 20.29
N ILE A 503 37.49 14.43 19.60
CA ILE A 503 38.09 13.10 19.55
C ILE A 503 38.62 12.85 18.14
N PHE A 504 39.91 12.61 18.03
CA PHE A 504 40.51 12.11 16.79
C PHE A 504 40.54 10.59 16.83
N ASN A 505 40.02 9.98 15.77
CA ASN A 505 40.04 8.54 15.54
C ASN A 505 40.48 8.24 14.10
N GLY A 506 41.57 8.88 13.63
CA GLY A 506 42.09 8.76 12.26
C GLY A 506 41.80 9.95 11.34
N GLY A 507 41.04 10.95 11.80
CA GLY A 507 40.62 12.10 11.01
C GLY A 507 41.56 13.31 11.03
N THR A 508 41.19 14.34 10.25
CA THR A 508 41.89 15.63 10.15
C THR A 508 41.01 16.80 10.60
N LEU A 509 41.55 17.69 11.43
CA LEU A 509 41.02 19.04 11.65
C LEU A 509 41.81 20.02 10.80
N ASN A 510 41.15 20.70 9.86
CA ASN A 510 41.73 21.78 9.08
C ASN A 510 41.36 23.14 9.65
N SER A 511 42.36 23.97 9.90
CA SER A 511 42.21 25.38 10.24
C SER A 511 42.42 26.25 9.00
N SER A 512 41.36 26.91 8.54
CA SER A 512 41.39 27.79 7.36
C SER A 512 41.49 29.27 7.70
N ALA A 513 41.63 29.64 8.97
CA ALA A 513 41.77 31.02 9.44
C ALA A 513 42.70 31.12 10.66
N ASN A 514 43.02 32.36 11.06
CA ASN A 514 43.75 32.63 12.30
C ASN A 514 42.76 32.68 13.46
N PHE A 515 42.84 31.74 14.40
CA PHE A 515 42.03 31.77 15.61
C PHE A 515 42.66 30.96 16.76
N THR A 516 42.09 31.14 17.95
CA THR A 516 42.40 30.31 19.12
C THR A 516 41.27 29.31 19.31
N LEU A 517 41.59 28.02 19.32
CA LEU A 517 40.67 26.98 19.77
C LEU A 517 40.54 27.07 21.28
N GLU A 518 39.31 27.14 21.78
CA GLU A 518 39.02 27.38 23.19
C GLU A 518 39.61 26.29 24.09
N THR A 519 40.26 26.69 25.18
CA THR A 519 41.10 25.79 26.02
C THR A 519 40.32 24.67 26.69
N ASN A 520 39.03 24.88 26.96
CA ASN A 520 38.18 23.85 27.56
C ASN A 520 37.71 22.79 26.55
N LYS A 521 37.88 23.03 25.24
CA LYS A 521 37.68 22.02 24.20
C LYS A 521 38.91 21.11 24.15
N GLY A 522 39.03 20.20 25.10
CA GLY A 522 40.09 19.20 25.15
C GLY A 522 40.09 18.32 23.90
N ILE A 523 41.26 17.75 23.61
CA ILE A 523 41.46 16.83 22.49
C ILE A 523 41.90 15.46 23.02
N THR A 524 41.25 14.40 22.56
CA THR A 524 41.67 13.02 22.81
C THR A 524 42.04 12.30 21.52
N LEU A 525 43.21 11.64 21.51
CA LEU A 525 43.74 10.85 20.40
C LEU A 525 43.47 9.36 20.65
N THR A 526 42.36 8.86 20.08
CA THR A 526 41.98 7.43 20.09
C THR A 526 42.40 6.67 18.83
N GLY A 527 42.66 7.43 17.77
CA GLY A 527 43.39 7.08 16.55
C GLY A 527 44.33 8.24 16.22
N ASP A 528 45.22 8.07 15.26
CA ASP A 528 46.10 9.18 14.82
C ASP A 528 45.27 10.43 14.49
N GLY A 529 45.67 11.56 15.05
CA GLY A 529 44.98 12.84 14.87
C GLY A 529 45.80 13.79 14.02
N THR A 530 45.22 14.26 12.92
CA THR A 530 45.91 15.24 12.05
C THR A 530 45.35 16.64 12.27
N VAL A 531 46.24 17.60 12.55
CA VAL A 531 45.93 19.03 12.51
C VAL A 531 46.58 19.63 11.27
N ASN A 532 45.75 20.05 10.32
CA ASN A 532 46.18 20.80 9.15
C ASN A 532 45.98 22.29 9.39
N THR A 533 46.98 23.10 9.07
CA THR A 533 46.83 24.56 9.05
C THR A 533 47.15 25.09 7.66
N ASP A 534 46.17 25.77 7.06
CA ASP A 534 46.31 26.33 5.71
C ASP A 534 47.39 27.40 5.66
N SER A 535 47.86 27.71 4.45
CA SER A 535 48.92 28.70 4.25
C SER A 535 48.59 30.04 4.91
N SER A 536 49.57 30.62 5.61
CA SER A 536 49.43 31.89 6.32
C SER A 536 48.36 31.89 7.44
N THR A 537 47.89 30.72 7.86
CA THR A 537 47.01 30.57 9.02
C THR A 537 47.79 30.11 10.25
N THR A 538 47.28 30.49 11.42
CA THR A 538 47.78 30.11 12.73
C THR A 538 46.62 29.61 13.57
N LEU A 539 46.65 28.33 13.93
CA LEU A 539 45.79 27.76 14.96
C LEU A 539 46.52 27.82 16.29
N THR A 540 45.95 28.52 17.27
CA THR A 540 46.48 28.51 18.65
C THR A 540 45.62 27.62 19.53
N TYR A 541 46.24 26.75 20.34
CA TYR A 541 45.54 25.87 21.26
C TYR A 541 46.26 25.78 22.61
N GLY A 542 45.56 26.19 23.66
CA GLY A 542 46.06 26.15 25.05
C GLY A 542 45.43 25.08 25.92
N GLY A 543 44.57 24.22 25.36
CA GLY A 543 43.93 23.11 26.07
C GLY A 543 44.83 21.89 26.19
N VAL A 544 44.27 20.81 26.75
CA VAL A 544 44.95 19.52 26.91
C VAL A 544 44.74 18.64 25.67
N ILE A 545 45.83 18.08 25.13
CA ILE A 545 45.76 16.91 24.23
C ILE A 545 46.13 15.66 25.02
N THR A 546 45.28 14.63 25.00
CA THR A 546 45.44 13.34 25.69
C THR A 546 45.38 12.16 24.71
N GLY A 547 45.61 10.93 25.18
CA GLY A 547 45.45 9.70 24.39
C GLY A 547 46.74 8.90 24.19
N SER A 548 46.65 7.79 23.45
CA SER A 548 47.80 6.92 23.16
C SER A 548 48.39 7.12 21.76
N GLU A 549 47.65 7.78 20.88
CA GLU A 549 47.96 7.81 19.44
C GLU A 549 48.74 9.06 19.03
N ASN A 550 49.16 9.11 17.75
CA ASN A 550 50.06 10.15 17.28
C ASN A 550 49.32 11.46 16.99
N LEU A 551 49.99 12.58 17.29
CA LEU A 551 49.61 13.90 16.82
C LEU A 551 50.39 14.23 15.55
N ILE A 552 49.69 14.48 14.45
CA ILE A 552 50.29 14.77 13.15
C ILE A 552 49.97 16.22 12.75
N LYS A 553 50.99 17.03 12.54
CA LYS A 553 50.87 18.39 12.00
C LYS A 553 51.15 18.39 10.49
N THR A 554 50.17 18.83 9.71
CA THR A 554 50.29 19.04 8.26
C THR A 554 49.95 20.48 7.86
N GLY A 555 50.03 20.79 6.56
CA GLY A 555 49.74 22.13 6.05
C GLY A 555 50.88 23.11 6.32
N THR A 556 50.95 24.16 5.50
CA THR A 556 52.09 25.10 5.51
C THR A 556 51.98 26.19 6.58
N GLY A 557 50.84 26.31 7.26
CA GLY A 557 50.64 27.26 8.35
C GLY A 557 51.29 26.83 9.68
N THR A 558 50.92 27.54 10.74
CA THR A 558 51.45 27.36 12.09
C THR A 558 50.40 26.74 13.02
N PHE A 559 50.80 25.74 13.80
CA PHE A 559 50.02 25.25 14.95
C PHE A 559 50.78 25.58 16.24
N VAL A 560 50.14 26.31 17.16
CA VAL A 560 50.75 26.75 18.43
C VAL A 560 50.13 25.95 19.57
N LEU A 561 50.94 25.17 20.29
CA LEU A 561 50.58 24.45 21.50
C LEU A 561 51.11 25.18 22.74
N SER A 562 50.20 25.79 23.51
CA SER A 562 50.54 26.51 24.74
C SER A 562 50.08 25.80 26.03
N GLY A 563 49.29 24.73 25.89
CA GLY A 563 48.79 23.92 27.01
C GLY A 563 49.73 22.81 27.48
N ILE A 564 49.31 22.08 28.52
CA ILE A 564 49.99 20.87 29.01
C ILE A 564 49.42 19.69 28.26
N ASN A 565 50.21 19.05 27.39
CA ASN A 565 49.79 17.88 26.64
C ASN A 565 50.30 16.60 27.31
N THR A 566 49.47 15.55 27.31
CA THR A 566 49.70 14.29 28.04
C THR A 566 49.52 13.04 27.19
N TYR A 567 49.25 13.20 25.88
CA TYR A 567 49.23 12.06 24.97
C TYR A 567 50.58 11.35 24.93
N THR A 568 50.56 10.03 24.73
CA THR A 568 51.78 9.20 24.82
C THR A 568 52.35 8.78 23.48
N GLY A 569 51.60 8.96 22.38
CA GLY A 569 52.08 8.75 21.01
C GLY A 569 53.05 9.84 20.54
N ASN A 570 53.53 9.68 19.31
CA ASN A 570 54.54 10.57 18.71
C ASN A 570 53.91 11.89 18.23
N THR A 571 54.71 12.96 18.23
CA THR A 571 54.40 14.18 17.50
C THR A 571 55.10 14.15 16.15
N THR A 572 54.35 14.06 15.05
CA THR A 572 54.90 14.12 13.69
C THR A 572 54.61 15.48 13.06
N ILE A 573 55.64 16.21 12.65
CA ILE A 573 55.51 17.47 11.89
C ILE A 573 55.82 17.17 10.44
N SER A 574 54.78 16.90 9.66
CA SER A 574 54.91 16.57 8.24
C SER A 574 55.10 17.81 7.37
N ALA A 575 54.53 18.95 7.76
CA ALA A 575 54.68 20.23 7.06
C ALA A 575 54.39 21.45 7.96
N GLY A 576 54.88 22.62 7.53
CA GLY A 576 54.64 23.90 8.20
C GLY A 576 55.39 24.05 9.52
N THR A 577 54.78 24.78 10.46
CA THR A 577 55.39 25.10 11.76
C THR A 577 54.55 24.54 12.92
N LEU A 578 55.20 23.87 13.87
CA LEU A 578 54.67 23.59 15.21
C LEU A 578 55.43 24.47 16.22
N THR A 579 54.72 25.34 16.92
CA THR A 579 55.29 26.14 18.02
C THR A 579 54.84 25.56 19.35
N VAL A 580 55.76 25.22 20.24
CA VAL A 580 55.43 24.67 21.57
C VAL A 580 55.89 25.63 22.65
N SER A 581 54.94 26.31 23.29
CA SER A 581 55.17 27.16 24.47
C SER A 581 54.67 26.54 25.78
N GLY A 582 53.92 25.43 25.69
CA GLY A 582 53.52 24.58 26.81
C GLY A 582 54.44 23.36 26.98
N THR A 583 53.86 22.19 27.28
CA THR A 583 54.61 20.93 27.39
C THR A 583 54.08 19.87 26.43
N LEU A 584 54.98 19.09 25.82
CA LEU A 584 54.67 17.77 25.28
C LEU A 584 54.87 16.72 26.38
N SER A 585 54.33 15.51 26.20
CA SER A 585 54.58 14.42 27.14
C SER A 585 56.04 13.98 27.09
N ASP A 586 56.61 13.62 28.25
CA ASP A 586 57.98 13.09 28.37
C ASP A 586 58.17 11.75 27.64
N SER A 587 57.09 11.09 27.24
CA SER A 587 57.10 9.81 26.51
C SER A 587 57.02 9.97 24.99
N THR A 588 56.90 11.20 24.47
CA THR A 588 56.61 11.47 23.06
C THR A 588 57.90 11.69 22.25
N ASP A 589 58.10 10.90 21.19
CA ASP A 589 59.11 11.21 20.18
C ASP A 589 58.60 12.32 19.25
N VAL A 590 59.50 13.22 18.84
CA VAL A 590 59.20 14.25 17.83
C VAL A 590 59.85 13.89 16.49
N ILE A 591 59.03 13.62 15.48
CA ILE A 591 59.46 13.32 14.11
C ILE A 591 59.23 14.57 13.25
N ASN A 592 60.30 15.32 12.96
CA ASN A 592 60.18 16.63 12.30
C ASN A 592 60.67 16.63 10.85
N SER A 593 59.77 16.88 9.90
CA SER A 593 60.05 17.24 8.49
C SER A 593 59.68 18.70 8.16
N GLY A 594 59.18 19.47 9.13
CA GLY A 594 58.87 20.89 9.03
C GLY A 594 59.73 21.74 9.97
N THR A 595 59.13 22.76 10.58
CA THR A 595 59.77 23.62 11.58
C THR A 595 59.15 23.39 12.95
N MET A 596 59.98 23.16 13.98
CA MET A 596 59.57 23.20 15.38
C MET A 596 60.26 24.40 16.05
N THR A 597 59.51 25.22 16.78
CA THR A 597 60.02 26.39 17.50
C THR A 597 59.58 26.44 18.94
#